data_AF-A0A315QSY1-F1
#
_entry.id   AF-A0A315QSY1-F1
#
_cell.length_a   1.000
_cell.length_b   1.000
_cell.length_c   1.000
_cell.angle_alpha   90.00
_cell.angle_beta   90.00
_cell.angle_gamma   90.00
#
_symmetry.space_group_name_H-M   'P 1'
#
loop_
_entity.id
_entity.type
_entity.pdbx_description
1 polymer ?
#
loop_
_entity_poly.entity_id
_entity_poly.type
_entity_poly.pdbx_seq_one_letter_code
_entity_poly.pdbx_strand_id
1 'polypeptide(L)'
;ITAFAIGNVIGYLETGEYMASLVEGRVSGAFGPAIVFIMASLMAFATGTSWGTFGIMMPIGIQMAVAMGAPLYPTIGAVVSGGIMGDHCSPISDTTIISSMASASDHIDHVNTQLPYALANGAVALVLYLAAGFIM
;
A
#
# COMPACT_ATOMS: atom_id res chain seq x y z
N ILE A 1 14.78 -9.46 4.11
CA ILE A 1 16.16 -8.92 3.87
C ILE A 1 16.25 -8.32 2.46
N THR A 2 15.88 -9.05 1.40
CA THR A 2 15.92 -8.54 0.02
C THR A 2 15.03 -7.31 -0.23
N ALA A 3 13.82 -7.25 0.36
CA ALA A 3 12.93 -6.09 0.21
C ALA A 3 13.53 -4.78 0.75
N PHE A 4 14.29 -4.84 1.86
CA PHE A 4 15.00 -3.67 2.38
C PHE A 4 16.19 -3.28 1.51
N ALA A 5 16.87 -4.25 0.90
CA ALA A 5 17.92 -3.96 -0.09
C ALA A 5 17.33 -3.28 -1.33
N ILE A 6 16.16 -3.73 -1.81
CA ILE A 6 15.41 -3.08 -2.89
C ILE A 6 14.97 -1.68 -2.47
N GLY A 7 14.52 -1.49 -1.22
CA GLY A 7 14.22 -0.17 -0.66
C GLY A 7 15.41 0.79 -0.71
N ASN A 8 16.63 0.32 -0.43
CA ASN A 8 17.84 1.12 -0.57
C ASN A 8 18.12 1.48 -2.03
N VAL A 9 17.99 0.53 -2.96
CA VAL A 9 18.17 0.78 -4.41
C VAL A 9 17.15 1.81 -4.92
N ILE A 10 15.90 1.72 -4.48
CA ILE A 10 14.84 2.69 -4.79
C ILE A 10 15.19 4.09 -4.29
N GLY A 11 15.80 4.20 -3.10
CA GLY A 11 16.35 5.45 -2.59
C GLY A 11 17.49 5.98 -3.47
N TYR A 12 18.43 5.12 -3.87
CA TYR A 12 19.54 5.50 -4.77
C TYR A 12 19.07 5.92 -6.17
N LEU A 13 17.99 5.30 -6.67
CA LEU A 13 17.42 5.62 -7.98
C LEU A 13 16.44 6.80 -7.91
N GLU A 14 16.22 7.39 -6.73
CA GLU A 14 15.27 8.49 -6.50
C GLU A 14 13.90 8.18 -7.11
N THR A 15 13.47 6.91 -7.05
CA THR A 15 12.28 6.47 -7.78
C THR A 15 11.02 7.20 -7.31
N GLY A 16 10.98 7.59 -6.03
CA GLY A 16 9.89 8.42 -5.51
C GLY A 16 9.87 9.83 -6.11
N GLU A 17 11.03 10.45 -6.33
CA GLU A 17 11.12 11.75 -7.01
C GLU A 17 10.76 11.64 -8.48
N TYR A 18 11.22 10.58 -9.17
CA TYR A 18 10.82 10.33 -10.55
C TYR A 18 9.30 10.17 -10.66
N MET A 19 8.69 9.36 -9.79
CA MET A 19 7.24 9.22 -9.75
C MET A 19 6.55 10.55 -9.45
N ALA A 20 7.04 11.33 -8.49
CA ALA A 20 6.50 12.66 -8.19
C ALA A 20 6.57 13.60 -9.41
N SER A 21 7.68 13.61 -10.15
CA SER A 21 7.86 14.43 -11.35
C SER A 21 6.87 14.10 -12.47
N LEU A 22 6.44 12.83 -12.58
CA LEU A 22 5.42 12.43 -13.56
C LEU A 22 4.03 12.98 -13.22
N VAL A 23 3.78 13.26 -11.93
CA VAL A 23 2.50 13.76 -11.43
C VAL A 23 2.55 15.27 -11.12
N GLU A 24 3.74 15.87 -11.09
CA GLU A 24 3.97 17.27 -10.81
C GLU A 24 3.20 18.18 -11.79
N GLY A 25 2.48 19.16 -11.24
CA GLY A 25 1.62 20.07 -12.02
C GLY A 25 0.33 19.44 -12.59
N ARG A 26 0.13 18.12 -12.43
CA ARG A 26 -1.07 17.40 -12.92
C ARG A 26 -2.01 16.96 -11.80
N VAL A 27 -1.47 16.63 -10.62
CA VAL A 27 -2.25 16.19 -9.46
C VAL A 27 -1.77 16.93 -8.22
N SER A 28 -2.72 17.39 -7.40
CA SER A 28 -2.42 18.04 -6.11
C SER A 28 -1.77 17.07 -5.12
N GLY A 29 -0.80 17.54 -4.33
CA GLY A 29 -0.19 16.79 -3.22
C GLY A 29 -1.23 16.23 -2.22
N ALA A 30 -2.41 16.84 -2.14
CA ALA A 30 -3.53 16.35 -1.35
C ALA A 30 -3.97 14.92 -1.72
N PHE A 31 -3.75 14.46 -2.95
CA PHE A 31 -4.07 13.09 -3.34
C PHE A 31 -2.98 12.07 -2.95
N GLY A 32 -1.83 12.54 -2.47
CA GLY A 32 -0.65 11.71 -2.16
C GLY A 32 -0.97 10.48 -1.28
N PRO A 33 -1.58 10.65 -0.10
CA PRO A 33 -1.91 9.52 0.77
C PRO A 33 -2.81 8.48 0.10
N ALA A 34 -3.81 8.92 -0.66
CA ALA A 34 -4.74 8.04 -1.37
C ALA A 34 -4.08 7.24 -2.49
N ILE A 35 -3.21 7.90 -3.28
CA ILE A 35 -2.45 7.25 -4.35
C ILE A 35 -1.50 6.20 -3.76
N VAL A 36 -0.78 6.56 -2.69
CA VAL A 36 0.16 5.66 -2.02
C VAL A 36 -0.56 4.46 -1.39
N PHE A 37 -1.74 4.67 -0.80
CA PHE A 37 -2.57 3.58 -0.27
C PHE A 37 -2.90 2.56 -1.36
N ILE A 38 -3.42 3.02 -2.51
CA ILE A 38 -3.78 2.14 -3.64
C ILE A 38 -2.55 1.38 -4.14
N MET A 39 -1.42 2.06 -4.34
CA MET A 39 -0.20 1.40 -4.81
C MET A 39 0.29 0.32 -3.84
N ALA A 40 0.29 0.63 -2.53
CA ALA A 40 0.69 -0.32 -1.51
C ALA A 40 -0.27 -1.52 -1.43
N SER A 41 -1.59 -1.29 -1.49
CA SER A 41 -2.59 -2.37 -1.52
C SER A 41 -2.44 -3.27 -2.73
N LEU A 42 -2.26 -2.72 -3.93
CA LEU A 42 -2.09 -3.51 -5.14
C LEU A 42 -0.78 -4.31 -5.13
N MET A 43 0.31 -3.68 -4.66
CA MET A 43 1.61 -4.37 -4.53
C MET A 43 1.52 -5.52 -3.53
N ALA A 44 0.95 -5.30 -2.34
CA ALA A 44 0.81 -6.33 -1.32
C ALA A 44 -0.11 -7.46 -1.76
N PHE A 45 -1.21 -7.14 -2.44
CA PHE A 45 -2.10 -8.15 -3.01
C PHE A 45 -1.39 -9.02 -4.05
N ALA A 46 -0.62 -8.39 -4.95
CA ALA A 46 0.10 -9.08 -6.02
C ALA A 46 1.31 -9.88 -5.53
N THR A 47 1.91 -9.50 -4.41
CA THR A 47 3.12 -10.15 -3.85
C THR A 47 2.83 -11.07 -2.67
N GLY A 48 1.65 -10.95 -2.03
CA GLY A 48 1.28 -11.72 -0.85
C GLY A 48 2.12 -11.40 0.39
N THR A 49 2.65 -10.19 0.51
CA THR A 49 3.49 -9.83 1.67
C THR A 49 3.36 -8.37 2.11
N SER A 50 2.98 -8.18 3.38
CA SER A 50 2.98 -6.86 4.04
C SER A 50 4.40 -6.31 4.21
N TRP A 51 5.31 -7.10 4.78
CA TRP A 51 6.67 -6.64 5.10
C TRP A 51 7.50 -6.33 3.86
N GLY A 52 7.33 -7.12 2.78
CA GLY A 52 7.95 -6.81 1.49
C GLY A 52 7.47 -5.47 0.95
N THR A 53 6.15 -5.26 0.99
CA THR A 53 5.53 -4.00 0.57
C THR A 53 6.00 -2.82 1.41
N PHE A 54 6.11 -2.95 2.74
CA PHE A 54 6.64 -1.86 3.57
C PHE A 54 8.08 -1.51 3.23
N GLY A 55 8.93 -2.52 3.03
CA GLY A 55 10.33 -2.29 2.65
C GLY A 55 10.50 -1.51 1.34
N ILE A 56 9.57 -1.68 0.40
CA ILE A 56 9.58 -1.06 -0.92
C ILE A 56 8.82 0.27 -0.94
N MET A 57 7.58 0.27 -0.46
CA MET A 57 6.66 1.41 -0.57
C MET A 57 6.92 2.49 0.47
N MET A 58 7.53 2.18 1.62
CA MET A 58 7.85 3.21 2.62
C MET A 58 8.82 4.27 2.09
N PRO A 59 9.99 3.91 1.53
CA PRO A 59 10.88 4.92 0.96
C PRO A 59 10.26 5.64 -0.23
N ILE A 60 9.45 4.97 -1.07
CA ILE A 60 8.74 5.61 -2.20
C ILE A 60 7.72 6.62 -1.68
N GLY A 61 6.85 6.21 -0.76
CA GLY A 61 5.77 7.04 -0.23
C GLY A 61 6.29 8.28 0.50
N ILE A 62 7.38 8.15 1.25
CA ILE A 62 8.04 9.28 1.92
C ILE A 62 8.61 10.26 0.89
N GLN A 63 9.38 9.78 -0.10
CA GLN A 63 9.96 10.63 -1.15
C GLN A 63 8.86 11.34 -1.96
N MET A 64 7.81 10.63 -2.34
CA MET A 64 6.65 11.22 -3.03
C MET A 64 5.95 12.28 -2.18
N ALA A 65 5.76 12.02 -0.88
CA ALA A 65 5.12 13.00 0.00
C ALA A 65 5.92 14.29 0.11
N VAL A 66 7.25 14.18 0.25
CA VAL A 66 8.15 15.35 0.31
C VAL A 66 8.14 16.10 -1.02
N ALA A 67 8.30 15.41 -2.15
CA ALA A 67 8.37 16.02 -3.47
C ALA A 67 7.05 16.71 -3.88
N MET A 68 5.90 16.13 -3.52
CA MET A 68 4.58 16.69 -3.85
C MET A 68 4.04 17.68 -2.80
N GLY A 69 4.71 17.85 -1.66
CA GLY A 69 4.18 18.57 -0.51
C GLY A 69 2.91 17.91 0.08
N ALA A 70 2.78 16.59 -0.04
CA ALA A 70 1.67 15.84 0.53
C ALA A 70 1.84 15.66 2.05
N PRO A 71 0.74 15.49 2.81
CA PRO A 71 0.84 15.27 4.24
C PRO A 71 1.54 13.95 4.54
N LEU A 72 2.70 14.06 5.21
CA LEU A 72 3.64 12.95 5.39
C LEU A 72 3.09 11.83 6.28
N TYR A 73 2.51 12.17 7.44
CA TYR A 73 2.02 11.15 8.38
C TYR A 73 0.87 10.31 7.82
N PRO A 74 -0.15 10.89 7.15
CA PRO A 74 -1.17 10.12 6.45
C PRO A 74 -0.57 9.25 5.35
N THR A 75 0.45 9.73 4.63
CA THR A 75 1.11 8.97 3.57
C THR A 75 1.86 7.75 4.12
N ILE A 76 2.55 7.90 5.25
CA ILE A 76 3.18 6.76 5.95
C ILE A 76 2.11 5.76 6.41
N GLY A 77 1.01 6.27 6.99
CA GLY A 77 -0.13 5.44 7.38
C GLY A 77 -0.72 4.67 6.19
N ALA A 78 -0.82 5.31 5.03
CA ALA A 78 -1.33 4.72 3.79
C ALA A 78 -0.44 3.57 3.28
N VAL A 79 0.89 3.67 3.40
CA VAL A 79 1.79 2.55 3.09
C VAL A 79 1.50 1.35 3.98
N VAL A 80 1.40 1.58 5.29
CA VAL A 80 1.21 0.50 6.27
C VAL A 80 -0.16 -0.16 6.10
N SER A 81 -1.23 0.63 6.08
CA SER A 81 -2.59 0.10 5.97
C SER A 81 -2.82 -0.55 4.60
N GLY A 82 -2.28 0.03 3.53
CA GLY A 82 -2.39 -0.52 2.19
C GLY A 82 -1.70 -1.88 2.10
N GLY A 83 -0.48 -1.98 2.62
CA GLY A 83 0.26 -3.25 2.63
C GLY A 83 -0.45 -4.35 3.42
N ILE A 84 -1.05 -4.04 4.57
CA ILE A 84 -1.83 -5.02 5.35
C ILE A 84 -3.09 -5.43 4.59
N MET A 85 -3.83 -4.46 4.06
CA MET A 85 -5.11 -4.71 3.38
C MET A 85 -4.93 -5.61 2.15
N GLY A 86 -3.90 -5.36 1.34
CA GLY A 86 -3.63 -6.17 0.15
C GLY A 86 -3.14 -7.60 0.49
N ASP A 87 -2.27 -7.72 1.49
CA ASP A 87 -1.73 -9.02 1.94
C ASP A 87 -2.84 -9.94 2.49
N HIS A 88 -3.73 -9.37 3.33
CA HIS A 88 -4.81 -10.10 4.00
C HIS A 88 -5.80 -10.80 3.05
N CYS A 89 -6.01 -10.25 1.85
CA CYS A 89 -6.91 -10.84 0.85
C CYS A 89 -6.18 -11.49 -0.32
N SER A 90 -4.85 -11.55 -0.31
CA SER A 90 -4.07 -12.14 -1.39
C SER A 90 -4.18 -13.68 -1.38
N PRO A 91 -4.47 -14.33 -2.54
CA PRO A 91 -4.47 -15.79 -2.65
C PRO A 91 -3.07 -16.43 -2.49
N ILE A 92 -2.00 -15.64 -2.58
CA ILE A 92 -0.63 -16.18 -2.51
C ILE A 92 0.06 -15.83 -1.19
N SER A 93 -0.63 -15.16 -0.27
CA SER A 93 -0.06 -14.78 1.03
C SER A 93 0.06 -15.98 1.96
N ASP A 94 1.20 -16.09 2.64
CA ASP A 94 1.43 -17.06 3.71
C ASP A 94 0.37 -16.93 4.81
N THR A 95 -0.04 -15.70 5.13
CA THR A 95 -1.06 -15.45 6.17
C THR A 95 -2.43 -15.97 5.74
N THR A 96 -2.82 -15.75 4.48
CA THR A 96 -4.06 -16.26 3.91
C THR A 96 -4.06 -17.79 3.83
N ILE A 97 -2.95 -18.38 3.38
CA ILE A 97 -2.77 -19.84 3.30
C ILE A 97 -2.91 -20.46 4.68
N ILE A 98 -2.15 -19.96 5.68
CA ILE A 98 -2.20 -20.47 7.06
C ILE A 98 -3.58 -20.26 7.68
N SER A 99 -4.23 -19.13 7.44
CA SER A 99 -5.58 -18.85 7.95
C SER A 99 -6.63 -19.81 7.39
N SER A 100 -6.58 -20.09 6.08
CA SER A 100 -7.48 -21.06 5.44
C SER A 100 -7.27 -22.49 5.96
N MET A 101 -6.00 -22.91 6.13
CA MET A 101 -5.68 -24.22 6.72
C MET A 101 -6.15 -24.32 8.17
N ALA A 102 -5.90 -23.29 8.99
CA ALA A 102 -6.27 -23.28 10.41
C ALA A 102 -7.80 -23.28 10.62
N SER A 103 -8.55 -22.69 9.70
CA SER A 103 -10.02 -22.69 9.73
C SER A 103 -10.65 -23.90 9.03
N ALA A 104 -9.83 -24.81 8.49
CA ALA A 104 -10.27 -25.98 7.71
C ALA A 104 -11.22 -25.61 6.55
N SER A 105 -11.06 -24.41 5.99
CA SER A 105 -11.79 -23.93 4.81
C SER A 105 -11.02 -24.23 3.53
N ASP A 106 -11.72 -24.39 2.41
CA ASP A 106 -11.07 -24.33 1.11
C ASP A 106 -10.37 -22.96 0.94
N HIS A 107 -9.17 -22.99 0.38
CA HIS A 107 -8.32 -21.81 0.28
C HIS A 107 -8.95 -20.71 -0.58
N ILE A 108 -9.55 -21.07 -1.73
CA ILE A 108 -10.15 -20.10 -2.64
C ILE A 108 -11.47 -19.59 -2.06
N ASP A 109 -12.23 -20.43 -1.36
CA ASP A 109 -13.43 -19.98 -0.63
C ASP A 109 -13.08 -18.99 0.48
N HIS A 110 -11.99 -19.22 1.22
CA HIS A 110 -11.48 -18.27 2.21
C HIS A 110 -11.17 -16.92 1.55
N VAL A 111 -10.40 -16.90 0.47
CA VAL A 111 -10.06 -15.67 -0.26
C VAL A 111 -11.32 -14.94 -0.75
N ASN A 112 -12.23 -15.67 -1.40
CA ASN A 112 -13.45 -15.10 -1.97
C ASN A 112 -14.39 -14.53 -0.90
N THR A 113 -14.40 -15.11 0.30
CA THR A 113 -15.18 -14.57 1.41
C THR A 113 -14.51 -13.36 2.06
N GLN A 114 -13.18 -13.29 2.11
CA GLN A 114 -12.46 -12.14 2.68
C GLN A 114 -12.47 -10.91 1.75
N LEU A 115 -12.34 -11.11 0.44
CA LEU A 115 -12.15 -10.03 -0.53
C LEU A 115 -13.25 -8.94 -0.49
N PRO A 116 -14.56 -9.25 -0.39
CA PRO A 116 -15.60 -8.23 -0.26
C PRO A 116 -15.43 -7.34 0.98
N TYR A 117 -15.05 -7.92 2.12
CA TYR A 117 -14.81 -7.15 3.35
C TYR A 117 -13.55 -6.29 3.25
N ALA A 118 -12.49 -6.85 2.67
CA ALA A 118 -11.25 -6.12 2.42
C ALA A 118 -11.48 -4.93 1.48
N LEU A 119 -12.26 -5.11 0.40
CA LEU A 119 -12.60 -4.04 -0.54
C LEU A 119 -13.51 -2.98 0.09
N ALA A 120 -14.50 -3.38 0.90
CA ALA A 120 -15.36 -2.44 1.61
C ALA A 120 -14.55 -1.55 2.58
N ASN A 121 -13.70 -2.17 3.40
CA ASN A 121 -12.81 -1.45 4.32
C ASN A 121 -11.77 -0.61 3.57
N GLY A 122 -11.22 -1.14 2.47
CA GLY A 122 -10.29 -0.43 1.59
C GLY A 122 -10.92 0.81 0.96
N ALA A 123 -12.19 0.74 0.55
CA ALA A 123 -12.93 1.89 0.03
C ALA A 123 -13.13 2.96 1.12
N VAL A 124 -13.47 2.56 2.35
CA VAL A 124 -13.59 3.49 3.49
C VAL A 124 -12.23 4.14 3.79
N ALA A 125 -11.15 3.35 3.85
CA ALA A 125 -9.81 3.86 4.07
C ALA A 125 -9.38 4.83 2.96
N LEU A 126 -9.69 4.52 1.70
CA LEU A 126 -9.39 5.40 0.56
C LEU A 126 -10.08 6.77 0.71
N VAL A 127 -11.37 6.78 1.06
CA VAL A 127 -12.12 8.03 1.31
C VAL A 127 -11.49 8.81 2.47
N LEU A 128 -11.08 8.13 3.54
CA LEU A 128 -10.42 8.77 4.67
C LEU A 128 -9.04 9.33 4.31
N TYR A 129 -8.27 8.65 3.46
CA TYR A 129 -6.97 9.16 2.98
C TYR A 129 -7.12 10.34 2.03
N LEU A 130 -8.17 10.36 1.21
CA LEU A 130 -8.53 11.55 0.43
C LEU A 130 -8.86 12.72 1.35
N ALA A 131 -9.76 12.51 2.32
CA ALA A 131 -10.11 13.56 3.28
C ALA A 131 -8.90 14.06 4.08
N ALA A 132 -8.09 13.13 4.59
CA ALA A 132 -6.84 13.42 5.29
C ALA A 132 -5.89 14.27 4.45
N GLY A 133 -5.79 13.97 3.15
CA GLY A 133 -4.97 14.70 2.21
C GLY A 133 -5.39 16.15 1.96
N PHE A 134 -6.68 16.48 2.08
CA PHE A 134 -7.18 17.85 1.92
C PHE A 134 -7.25 18.64 3.24
N ILE A 135 -7.30 17.95 4.38
CA ILE A 135 -7.47 18.58 5.70
C ILE A 135 -6.12 18.88 6.37
N MET A 136 -5.11 18.03 6.15
CA MET A 136 -3.78 18.13 6.74
C MET A 136 -2.75 18.58 5.71
#